data_AF-A0AAW2WGB0-F1
#
_entry.id   AF-A0AAW2WGB0-F1
#
_cell.length_a   1.000
_cell.length_b   1.000
_cell.length_c   1.000
_cell.angle_alpha   90.00
_cell.angle_beta   90.00
_cell.angle_gamma   90.00
#
_symmetry.space_group_name_H-M   'P 1'
#
loop_
_entity.id
_entity.type
_entity.pdbx_description
1 polymer ?
#
loop_
_entity_poly.entity_id
_entity_poly.type
_entity_poly.pdbx_seq_one_letter_code
_entity_poly.pdbx_strand_id
1 'polypeptide(L)'
;MKSILARMLLQGYEPNKEPYLLTMLQSHLENQLSDLRSRCRIFVPRGRVLVGCLDETATLEYGQVYVRLTMKKSEIQCGDQRYFQRVDETTSWLKQSCGHKNPCLHPGDVRVLEAVCDVKLQENNLVDCLVFPQKGDRPHPNECSGGDLDGDLYFISWDENLIPARTVDPMDYTGRRPRIMDHDVTLEEIERFFADYMISDTLGTISTAHLIHADREPEKALSPKCLELATLHSMAVDFAKTGAPAEMPRALKPREFPDFMERWEKPMYISRGELGKLYRATIQFIHKTKPTTDLSNKISSDAFDHDLLVDGYEDSSKLLKATKHSTWIKWRQC
;
A
#
# COMPACT_ATOMS: atom_id res chain seq x y z
N MET A 1 -2.50 -8.29 17.41
CA MET A 1 -1.11 -8.79 17.52
C MET A 1 -0.21 -7.83 18.32
N LYS A 2 0.06 -6.60 17.85
CA LYS A 2 0.98 -5.65 18.53
C LYS A 2 0.63 -5.35 20.00
N SER A 3 -0.66 -5.23 20.33
CA SER A 3 -1.11 -4.95 21.70
C SER A 3 -0.83 -6.06 22.72
N ILE A 4 -0.74 -7.33 22.29
CA ILE A 4 -0.49 -8.46 23.21
C ILE A 4 1.00 -8.55 23.51
N LEU A 5 1.84 -8.48 22.47
CA LEU A 5 3.30 -8.50 22.63
C LEU A 5 3.80 -7.31 23.46
N ALA A 6 3.23 -6.12 23.25
CA ALA A 6 3.53 -4.95 24.07
C ALA A 6 3.16 -5.17 25.54
N ARG A 7 2.03 -5.81 25.85
CA ARG A 7 1.64 -6.13 27.23
C ARG A 7 2.59 -7.13 27.87
N MET A 8 2.99 -8.19 27.15
CA MET A 8 3.97 -9.16 27.64
C MET A 8 5.30 -8.47 27.99
N LEU A 9 5.82 -7.62 27.09
CA LEU A 9 7.04 -6.84 27.36
C LEU A 9 6.88 -5.90 28.56
N LEU A 10 5.75 -5.20 28.68
CA LEU A 10 5.46 -4.32 29.82
C LEU A 10 5.29 -5.07 31.14
N GLN A 11 4.88 -6.34 31.09
CA GLN A 11 4.79 -7.23 32.25
C GLN A 11 6.12 -7.91 32.59
N GLY A 12 7.20 -7.62 31.84
CA GLY A 12 8.54 -8.12 32.11
C GLY A 12 8.91 -9.42 31.41
N TYR A 13 8.06 -9.95 30.52
CA TYR A 13 8.42 -11.12 29.72
C TYR A 13 9.58 -10.77 28.79
N GLU A 14 10.66 -11.56 28.85
CA GLU A 14 11.84 -11.39 28.01
C GLU A 14 11.74 -12.29 26.77
N PRO A 15 11.96 -11.77 25.54
CA PRO A 15 11.95 -12.57 24.32
C PRO A 15 12.93 -13.75 24.32
N ASN A 16 13.99 -13.69 25.11
CA ASN A 16 14.99 -14.76 25.18
C ASN A 16 14.58 -15.90 26.12
N LYS A 17 13.57 -15.69 26.96
CA LYS A 17 13.08 -16.64 27.96
C LYS A 17 11.70 -17.19 27.61
N GLU A 18 10.86 -16.36 26.98
CA GLU A 18 9.49 -16.73 26.63
C GLU A 18 9.36 -17.12 25.14
N PRO A 19 9.31 -18.43 24.81
CA PRO A 19 9.25 -18.90 23.42
C PRO A 19 8.07 -18.36 22.64
N TYR A 20 6.90 -18.17 23.26
CA TYR A 20 5.74 -17.62 22.56
C TYR A 20 6.01 -16.18 22.11
N LEU A 21 6.56 -15.34 23.01
CA LEU A 21 6.92 -13.96 22.71
C LEU A 21 7.96 -13.89 21.59
N LEU A 22 9.00 -14.73 21.66
CA LEU A 22 10.02 -14.80 20.61
C LEU A 22 9.44 -15.16 19.25
N THR A 23 8.66 -16.24 19.20
CA THR A 23 8.08 -16.77 17.96
C THR A 23 7.15 -15.73 17.32
N MET A 24 6.35 -15.05 18.14
CA MET A 24 5.46 -13.99 17.66
C MET A 24 6.22 -12.76 17.15
N LEU A 25 7.33 -12.37 17.79
CA LEU A 25 8.19 -11.28 17.32
C LEU A 25 8.90 -11.64 16.01
N GLN A 26 9.40 -12.87 15.89
CA GLN A 26 10.01 -13.39 14.66
C GLN A 26 9.00 -13.42 13.51
N SER A 27 7.79 -13.95 13.75
CA SER A 27 6.72 -13.95 12.76
C SER A 27 6.32 -12.53 12.35
N HIS A 28 6.30 -11.58 13.30
CA HIS A 28 6.03 -10.18 12.98
C HIS A 28 7.10 -9.59 12.05
N LEU A 29 8.38 -9.84 12.35
CA LEU A 29 9.51 -9.40 11.53
C LEU A 29 9.46 -10.04 10.13
N GLU A 30 9.22 -11.35 10.04
CA GLU A 30 9.10 -12.07 8.77
C GLU A 30 7.97 -11.52 7.91
N ASN A 31 6.83 -11.17 8.51
CA ASN A 31 5.73 -10.55 7.78
C ASN A 31 6.12 -9.16 7.21
N GLN A 32 6.81 -8.33 8.01
CA GLN A 32 7.31 -7.04 7.52
C GLN A 32 8.35 -7.20 6.39
N LEU A 33 9.24 -8.18 6.51
CA LEU A 33 10.23 -8.49 5.47
C LEU A 33 9.56 -9.06 4.21
N SER A 34 8.50 -9.85 4.35
CA SER A 34 7.71 -10.36 3.23
C SER A 34 7.04 -9.22 2.45
N ASP A 35 6.46 -8.25 3.14
CA ASP A 35 5.87 -7.05 2.53
C ASP A 35 6.94 -6.21 1.79
N LEU A 36 8.12 -6.04 2.38
CA LEU A 36 9.24 -5.36 1.71
C LEU A 36 9.74 -6.13 0.48
N ARG A 37 9.89 -7.46 0.58
CA ARG A 37 10.37 -8.31 -0.50
C ARG A 37 9.40 -8.36 -1.68
N SER A 38 8.12 -8.55 -1.41
CA SER A 38 7.10 -8.83 -2.44
C SER A 38 6.42 -7.58 -2.98
N ARG A 39 6.28 -6.52 -2.17
CA ARG A 39 5.53 -5.30 -2.52
C ARG A 39 6.36 -4.03 -2.45
N CYS A 40 7.62 -4.10 -2.00
CA CYS A 40 8.47 -2.93 -1.79
C CYS A 40 7.77 -1.82 -0.99
N ARG A 41 6.98 -2.22 0.03
CA ARG A 41 6.17 -1.28 0.81
C ARG A 41 7.04 -0.51 1.80
N ILE A 42 7.59 0.61 1.35
CA ILE A 42 8.42 1.50 2.18
C ILE A 42 7.53 2.42 3.00
N PHE A 43 7.80 2.49 4.30
CA PHE A 43 7.12 3.45 5.17
C PHE A 43 7.67 4.85 4.95
N VAL A 44 6.80 5.79 4.59
CA VAL A 44 7.13 7.22 4.45
C VAL A 44 6.58 7.98 5.67
N PRO A 45 7.43 8.41 6.63
CA PRO A 45 6.95 9.11 7.82
C PRO A 45 6.27 10.44 7.51
N ARG A 46 6.84 11.18 6.55
CA ARG A 46 6.39 12.50 6.06
C ARG A 46 5.44 12.37 4.86
N GLY A 47 4.39 11.58 5.05
CA GLY A 47 3.34 11.43 4.04
C GLY A 47 2.03 10.91 4.64
N ARG A 48 0.94 11.06 3.88
CA ARG A 48 -0.41 10.60 4.22
C ARG A 48 -1.11 10.11 2.96
N VAL A 49 -2.13 9.29 3.15
CA VAL A 49 -3.10 8.96 2.11
C VAL A 49 -4.42 9.58 2.53
N LEU A 50 -4.93 10.51 1.75
CA LEU A 50 -6.13 11.30 2.07
C LEU A 50 -7.17 11.14 0.97
N VAL A 51 -8.45 11.32 1.32
CA VAL A 51 -9.51 11.44 0.32
C VAL A 51 -9.46 12.80 -0.36
N GLY A 52 -9.72 12.84 -1.67
CA GLY A 52 -9.85 14.08 -2.42
C GLY A 52 -11.21 14.76 -2.19
N CYS A 53 -11.22 16.07 -2.09
CA CYS A 53 -12.44 16.90 -2.00
C CYS A 53 -12.33 18.14 -2.89
N LEU A 54 -13.47 18.73 -3.24
CA LEU A 54 -13.53 19.99 -3.99
C LEU A 54 -13.61 21.18 -3.04
N ASP A 55 -12.93 22.27 -3.37
CA ASP A 55 -13.16 23.57 -2.76
C ASP A 55 -14.47 24.19 -3.28
N GLU A 56 -15.55 24.02 -2.51
CA GLU A 56 -16.86 24.62 -2.79
C GLU A 56 -16.87 26.16 -2.62
N THR A 57 -15.88 26.74 -1.95
CA THR A 57 -15.82 28.18 -1.64
C THR A 57 -15.18 29.02 -2.73
N ALA A 58 -14.56 28.39 -3.73
CA ALA A 58 -13.83 29.03 -4.82
C ALA A 58 -12.68 29.94 -4.33
N THR A 59 -12.03 29.57 -3.23
CA THR A 59 -10.93 30.34 -2.64
C THR A 59 -9.59 29.95 -3.24
N LEU A 60 -9.34 28.65 -3.43
CA LEU A 60 -8.08 28.15 -3.95
C LEU A 60 -7.89 28.51 -5.42
N GLU A 61 -6.67 28.95 -5.76
CA GLU A 61 -6.24 29.15 -7.14
C GLU A 61 -5.69 27.87 -7.77
N TYR A 62 -5.55 27.88 -9.09
CA TYR A 62 -4.94 26.76 -9.80
C TYR A 62 -3.50 26.50 -9.32
N GLY A 63 -3.16 25.24 -9.04
CA GLY A 63 -1.88 24.85 -8.46
C GLY A 63 -1.86 24.85 -6.93
N GLN A 64 -2.91 25.34 -6.28
CA GLN A 64 -3.02 25.37 -4.82
C GLN A 64 -3.90 24.23 -4.30
N VAL A 65 -3.61 23.76 -3.09
CA VAL A 65 -4.42 22.79 -2.35
C VAL A 65 -4.52 23.21 -0.90
N TYR A 66 -5.55 22.72 -0.22
CA TYR A 66 -5.69 22.88 1.22
C TYR A 66 -5.65 21.52 1.91
N VAL A 67 -4.85 21.45 2.98
CA VAL A 67 -4.62 20.19 3.72
C VAL A 67 -4.48 20.49 5.21
N ARG A 68 -5.48 20.04 5.98
CA ARG A 68 -5.42 19.95 7.44
C ARG A 68 -5.21 18.51 7.85
N LEU A 69 -4.20 18.25 8.68
CA LEU A 69 -3.93 16.90 9.16
C LEU A 69 -4.15 16.81 10.66
N THR A 70 -4.76 15.70 11.08
CA THR A 70 -4.67 15.24 12.46
C THR A 70 -3.25 14.74 12.73
N MET A 71 -2.60 15.34 13.73
CA MET A 71 -1.21 15.10 14.07
C MET A 71 -1.09 13.85 14.96
N LYS A 72 -0.05 13.04 14.71
CA LYS A 72 0.30 11.93 15.59
C LYS A 72 0.91 12.46 16.88
N LYS A 73 0.79 11.71 17.98
CA LYS A 73 1.40 12.06 19.28
C LYS A 73 2.89 12.40 19.16
N SER A 74 3.63 11.63 18.38
CA SER A 74 5.05 11.86 18.12
C SER A 74 5.32 13.17 17.37
N GLU A 75 4.43 13.55 16.45
CA GLU A 75 4.57 14.79 15.65
C GLU A 75 4.27 16.02 16.49
N ILE A 76 3.26 15.95 17.38
CA ILE A 76 2.94 16.99 18.35
C ILE A 76 4.13 17.24 19.30
N GLN A 77 4.80 16.17 19.73
CA GLN A 77 5.95 16.24 20.64
C GLN A 77 7.24 16.73 19.96
N CYS A 78 7.41 16.45 18.66
CA CYS A 78 8.65 16.76 17.94
C CYS A 78 8.83 18.25 17.62
N GLY A 79 7.75 19.05 17.67
CA GLY A 79 7.81 20.51 17.58
C GLY A 79 8.32 21.09 16.25
N ASP A 80 8.52 20.27 15.22
CA ASP A 80 9.01 20.73 13.91
C ASP A 80 7.90 21.47 13.14
N GLN A 81 7.90 22.81 13.27
CA GLN A 81 6.95 23.72 12.61
C GLN A 81 7.38 24.10 11.18
N ARG A 82 8.44 23.51 10.64
CA ARG A 82 8.94 23.87 9.30
C ARG A 82 7.88 23.63 8.23
N TYR A 83 7.24 22.46 8.29
CA TYR A 83 6.20 22.07 7.34
C TYR A 83 4.79 22.34 7.84
N PHE A 84 4.64 22.55 9.16
CA PHE A 84 3.35 22.60 9.82
C PHE A 84 3.05 23.97 10.42
N GLN A 85 1.81 24.43 10.28
CA GLN A 85 1.27 25.52 11.08
C GLN A 85 0.15 24.97 11.96
N ARG A 86 0.34 25.05 13.29
CA ARG A 86 -0.62 24.52 14.25
C ARG A 86 -1.92 25.32 14.18
N VAL A 87 -3.06 24.62 14.12
CA VAL A 87 -4.40 25.23 14.13
C VAL A 87 -4.99 25.15 15.53
N ASP A 88 -4.94 23.95 16.11
CA ASP A 88 -5.48 23.63 17.43
C ASP A 88 -4.59 22.59 18.13
N GLU A 89 -5.10 21.97 19.20
CA GLU A 89 -4.33 21.01 19.98
C GLU A 89 -3.91 19.77 19.18
N THR A 90 -4.68 19.36 18.18
CA THR A 90 -4.54 18.05 17.52
C THR A 90 -4.28 18.14 16.02
N THR A 91 -4.45 19.30 15.39
CA THR A 91 -4.38 19.46 13.94
C THR A 91 -3.40 20.55 13.49
N SER A 92 -2.88 20.40 12.27
CA SER A 92 -1.96 21.36 11.66
C SER A 92 -2.14 21.47 10.14
N TRP A 93 -1.92 22.67 9.61
CA TRP A 93 -1.81 22.94 8.17
C TRP A 93 -0.49 22.45 7.63
N LEU A 94 -0.52 21.90 6.43
CA LEU A 94 0.68 21.64 5.67
C LEU A 94 1.03 22.88 4.81
N LYS A 95 2.31 23.29 4.80
CA LYS A 95 2.80 24.46 4.05
C LYS A 95 3.33 24.13 2.65
N GLN A 96 3.60 22.86 2.36
CA GLN A 96 4.07 22.40 1.05
C GLN A 96 3.74 20.93 0.87
N SER A 97 3.27 20.52 -0.31
CA SER A 97 2.97 19.12 -0.59
C SER A 97 3.28 18.73 -2.04
N CYS A 98 3.63 17.47 -2.24
CA CYS A 98 3.44 16.79 -3.51
C CYS A 98 2.30 15.79 -3.37
N GLY A 99 1.45 15.66 -4.39
CA GLY A 99 0.31 14.77 -4.41
C GLY A 99 0.34 13.87 -5.64
N HIS A 100 -0.04 12.60 -5.48
CA HIS A 100 -0.27 11.70 -6.59
C HIS A 100 -1.30 10.61 -6.24
N LYS A 101 -1.98 10.06 -7.24
CA LYS A 101 -2.97 8.97 -7.10
C LYS A 101 -2.34 7.64 -7.52
N ASN A 102 -2.45 6.61 -6.69
CA ASN A 102 -1.99 5.28 -7.06
C ASN A 102 -3.06 4.52 -7.87
N PRO A 103 -2.73 3.84 -8.99
CA PRO A 103 -1.39 3.69 -9.58
C PRO A 103 -0.94 4.88 -10.42
N CYS A 104 0.33 5.29 -10.25
CA CYS A 104 0.99 6.29 -11.10
C CYS A 104 1.83 5.56 -12.16
N LEU A 105 1.46 5.67 -13.43
CA LEU A 105 2.26 5.10 -14.53
C LEU A 105 2.93 6.21 -15.33
N HIS A 106 2.20 7.27 -15.64
CA HIS A 106 2.75 8.39 -16.38
C HIS A 106 3.58 9.26 -15.43
N PRO A 107 4.80 9.71 -15.82
CA PRO A 107 5.62 10.59 -14.98
C PRO A 107 4.91 11.89 -14.55
N GLY A 108 3.96 12.38 -15.37
CA GLY A 108 3.13 13.54 -15.08
C GLY A 108 2.02 13.32 -14.05
N ASP A 109 1.76 12.07 -13.64
CA ASP A 109 0.76 11.75 -12.60
C ASP A 109 1.19 12.24 -11.20
N VAL A 110 2.49 12.53 -11.04
CA VAL A 110 3.03 13.12 -9.83
C VAL A 110 3.00 14.63 -9.94
N ARG A 111 2.17 15.26 -9.11
CA ARG A 111 1.98 16.71 -9.09
C ARG A 111 2.62 17.31 -7.84
N VAL A 112 3.24 18.47 -8.01
CA VAL A 112 3.74 19.29 -6.90
C VAL A 112 2.80 20.48 -6.80
N LEU A 113 2.08 20.59 -5.69
CA LEU A 113 1.02 21.59 -5.50
C LEU A 113 1.35 22.42 -4.26
N GLU A 114 0.98 23.70 -4.29
CA GLU A 114 1.22 24.58 -3.16
C GLU A 114 0.14 24.36 -2.10
N ALA A 115 0.53 23.99 -0.88
CA ALA A 115 -0.41 23.87 0.22
C ALA A 115 -0.61 25.24 0.88
N VAL A 116 -1.85 25.76 0.81
CA VAL A 116 -2.19 27.11 1.26
C VAL A 116 -3.11 27.06 2.48
N CYS A 117 -2.85 27.96 3.43
CA CYS A 117 -3.71 28.18 4.59
C CYS A 117 -4.73 29.27 4.27
N ASP A 118 -6.01 28.89 4.19
CA ASP A 118 -7.12 29.82 3.96
C ASP A 118 -8.12 29.79 5.13
N VAL A 119 -8.56 30.98 5.56
CA VAL A 119 -9.43 31.17 6.73
C VAL A 119 -10.89 30.77 6.43
N LYS A 120 -11.38 30.93 5.20
CA LYS A 120 -12.75 30.52 4.84
C LYS A 120 -12.85 28.99 4.81
N LEU A 121 -11.84 28.33 4.26
CA LEU A 121 -11.78 26.86 4.30
C LEU A 121 -11.61 26.32 5.72
N GLN A 122 -10.99 27.07 6.64
CA GLN A 122 -10.93 26.71 8.06
C GLN A 122 -12.32 26.64 8.70
N GLU A 123 -13.20 27.57 8.37
CA GLU A 123 -14.57 27.62 8.91
C GLU A 123 -15.40 26.38 8.53
N ASN A 124 -15.08 25.75 7.39
CA ASN A 124 -15.72 24.52 6.92
C ASN A 124 -15.29 23.26 7.69
N ASN A 125 -14.31 23.37 8.60
CA ASN A 125 -13.80 22.29 9.44
C ASN A 125 -13.40 21.02 8.66
N LEU A 126 -12.84 21.19 7.47
CA LEU A 126 -12.31 20.10 6.65
C LEU A 126 -10.99 19.60 7.24
N VAL A 127 -10.95 18.32 7.65
CA VAL A 127 -9.80 17.67 8.28
C VAL A 127 -9.56 16.30 7.66
N ASP A 128 -8.29 15.93 7.49
CA ASP A 128 -7.86 14.64 6.93
C ASP A 128 -8.36 14.38 5.50
N CYS A 129 -8.54 15.45 4.73
CA CYS A 129 -8.83 15.43 3.30
C CYS A 129 -7.88 16.37 2.52
N LEU A 130 -7.71 16.07 1.24
CA LEU A 130 -6.99 16.91 0.28
C LEU A 130 -8.00 17.72 -0.52
N VAL A 131 -8.05 19.03 -0.31
CA VAL A 131 -9.02 19.90 -0.96
C VAL A 131 -8.38 20.53 -2.21
N PHE A 132 -8.99 20.28 -3.36
CA PHE A 132 -8.56 20.76 -4.67
C PHE A 132 -9.33 22.02 -5.10
N PRO A 133 -8.71 22.90 -5.91
CA PRO A 133 -9.35 24.10 -6.42
C PRO A 133 -10.41 23.72 -7.46
N GLN A 134 -11.51 24.49 -7.50
CA GLN A 134 -12.45 24.42 -8.61
C GLN A 134 -12.02 25.27 -9.82
N LYS A 135 -11.03 26.15 -9.64
CA LYS A 135 -10.48 27.03 -10.68
C LYS A 135 -9.39 26.33 -11.48
N GLY A 136 -9.23 26.74 -12.74
CA GLY A 136 -8.16 26.30 -13.64
C GLY A 136 -8.66 25.61 -14.90
N ASP A 137 -7.74 25.38 -15.83
CA ASP A 137 -8.06 24.83 -17.15
C ASP A 137 -8.37 23.32 -17.11
N ARG A 138 -7.84 22.60 -16.11
CA ARG A 138 -7.99 21.15 -15.96
C ARG A 138 -8.05 20.76 -14.48
N PRO A 139 -9.01 19.92 -14.03
CA PRO A 139 -9.05 19.50 -12.63
C PRO A 139 -7.78 18.73 -12.21
N HIS A 140 -7.13 19.11 -11.11
CA HIS A 140 -5.97 18.39 -10.56
C HIS A 140 -6.22 16.90 -10.27
N PRO A 141 -7.42 16.48 -9.79
CA PRO A 141 -7.78 15.05 -9.73
C PRO A 141 -7.52 14.32 -11.05
N ASN A 142 -7.95 14.92 -12.16
CA ASN A 142 -7.81 14.35 -13.50
C ASN A 142 -6.34 14.39 -13.99
N GLU A 143 -5.55 15.37 -13.58
CA GLU A 143 -4.11 15.39 -13.82
C GLU A 143 -3.36 14.25 -13.08
N CYS A 144 -3.93 13.76 -11.97
CA CYS A 144 -3.37 12.68 -11.16
C CYS A 144 -3.94 11.33 -11.59
N SER A 145 -3.39 10.71 -12.64
CA SER A 145 -3.81 9.37 -13.10
C SER A 145 -5.30 9.29 -13.50
N GLY A 146 -5.84 10.36 -14.07
CA GLY A 146 -7.23 10.42 -14.54
C GLY A 146 -8.27 10.33 -13.43
N GLY A 147 -7.92 10.67 -12.20
CA GLY A 147 -8.80 10.60 -11.05
C GLY A 147 -9.95 11.60 -11.06
N ASP A 148 -10.87 11.39 -10.13
CA ASP A 148 -11.99 12.26 -9.81
C ASP A 148 -12.15 12.39 -8.29
N LEU A 149 -13.34 12.76 -7.83
CA LEU A 149 -13.65 13.04 -6.42
C LEU A 149 -14.81 12.15 -5.91
N ASP A 150 -14.95 10.94 -6.43
CA ASP A 150 -16.00 9.99 -6.01
C ASP A 150 -15.62 9.09 -4.80
N GLY A 151 -14.42 9.29 -4.27
CA GLY A 151 -13.82 8.45 -3.22
C GLY A 151 -12.31 8.19 -3.40
N ASP A 152 -11.72 8.78 -4.45
CA ASP A 152 -10.30 8.67 -4.73
C ASP A 152 -9.38 9.06 -3.57
N LEU A 153 -8.34 8.24 -3.40
CA LEU A 153 -7.30 8.42 -2.40
C LEU A 153 -6.01 8.92 -3.03
N TYR A 154 -5.48 9.99 -2.46
CA TYR A 154 -4.27 10.67 -2.90
C TYR A 154 -3.18 10.48 -1.86
N PHE A 155 -2.03 9.98 -2.29
CA PHE A 155 -0.83 10.01 -1.47
C PHE A 155 -0.24 11.41 -1.54
N ILE A 156 -0.09 12.04 -0.38
CA ILE A 156 0.61 13.30 -0.22
C ILE A 156 1.92 13.08 0.54
N SER A 157 2.97 13.78 0.15
CA SER A 157 4.22 13.84 0.90
C SER A 157 4.77 15.25 0.95
N TRP A 158 5.44 15.55 2.05
CA TRP A 158 6.21 16.77 2.26
C TRP A 158 7.67 16.46 2.61
N ASP A 159 8.12 15.25 2.25
CA ASP A 159 9.52 14.90 2.33
C ASP A 159 10.27 15.52 1.15
N GLU A 160 11.20 16.44 1.44
CA GLU A 160 12.03 17.10 0.42
C GLU A 160 12.78 16.09 -0.49
N ASN A 161 13.06 14.87 -0.01
CA ASN A 161 13.71 13.84 -0.81
C ASN A 161 12.76 13.09 -1.76
N LEU A 162 11.44 13.17 -1.53
CA LEU A 162 10.42 12.54 -2.36
C LEU A 162 9.75 13.54 -3.32
N ILE A 163 9.88 14.84 -3.07
CA ILE A 163 9.40 15.88 -3.98
C ILE A 163 10.32 15.90 -5.21
N PRO A 164 9.79 15.62 -6.42
CA PRO A 164 10.62 15.60 -7.62
C PRO A 164 11.10 17.02 -7.96
N ALA A 165 12.39 17.15 -8.30
CA ALA A 165 12.96 18.43 -8.73
C ALA A 165 12.43 18.91 -10.09
N ARG A 166 11.86 18.00 -10.90
CA ARG A 166 11.27 18.30 -12.20
C ARG A 166 9.92 17.61 -12.31
N THR A 167 8.90 18.35 -12.71
CA THR A 167 7.58 17.83 -13.08
C THR A 167 7.49 17.61 -14.59
N VAL A 168 6.56 16.76 -14.98
CA VAL A 168 6.23 16.48 -16.39
C VAL A 168 4.75 16.84 -16.56
N ASP A 169 4.38 17.27 -17.76
CA ASP A 169 2.98 17.55 -18.05
C ASP A 169 2.13 16.28 -17.87
N PRO A 170 0.93 16.40 -17.28
CA PRO A 170 0.07 15.26 -17.04
C PRO A 170 -0.41 14.67 -18.36
N MET A 171 -0.54 13.35 -18.40
CA MET A 171 -1.09 12.66 -19.58
C MET A 171 -2.52 13.15 -19.84
N ASP A 172 -2.93 13.19 -21.10
CA ASP A 172 -4.33 13.40 -21.45
C ASP A 172 -5.15 12.15 -21.14
N TYR A 173 -6.01 12.25 -20.13
CA TYR A 173 -6.91 11.19 -19.67
C TYR A 173 -8.32 11.34 -20.25
N THR A 174 -8.49 12.09 -21.33
CA THR A 174 -9.77 12.16 -22.01
C THR A 174 -10.19 10.77 -22.50
N GLY A 175 -11.31 10.29 -21.96
CA GLY A 175 -11.88 9.00 -22.31
C GLY A 175 -12.12 8.89 -23.81
N ARG A 176 -11.76 7.74 -24.40
CA ARG A 176 -12.08 7.47 -25.81
C ARG A 176 -13.59 7.33 -25.98
N ARG A 177 -14.06 7.61 -27.20
CA ARG A 177 -15.50 7.52 -27.52
C ARG A 177 -16.00 6.11 -27.17
N PRO A 178 -17.05 5.99 -26.35
CA PRO A 178 -17.63 4.70 -26.03
C PRO A 178 -18.17 4.06 -27.30
N ARG A 179 -18.25 2.72 -27.31
CA ARG A 179 -18.92 1.99 -28.38
C ARG A 179 -20.42 2.26 -28.28
N ILE A 180 -20.92 3.13 -29.15
CA ILE A 180 -22.35 3.43 -29.25
C ILE A 180 -22.98 2.38 -30.17
N MET A 181 -24.03 1.72 -29.67
CA MET A 181 -24.85 0.81 -30.47
C MET A 181 -26.03 1.57 -31.06
N ASP A 182 -26.46 1.18 -32.26
CA ASP A 182 -27.56 1.80 -33.01
C ASP A 182 -28.93 1.19 -32.69
N HIS A 183 -29.00 0.33 -31.66
CA HIS A 183 -30.19 -0.40 -31.24
C HIS A 183 -30.21 -0.59 -29.71
N ASP A 184 -31.36 -1.04 -29.21
CA ASP A 184 -31.54 -1.40 -27.80
C ASP A 184 -30.74 -2.67 -27.47
N VAL A 185 -29.90 -2.58 -26.43
CA VAL A 185 -29.00 -3.66 -25.99
C VAL A 185 -29.82 -4.86 -25.53
N THR A 186 -29.54 -6.05 -26.07
CA THR A 186 -30.23 -7.29 -25.67
C THR A 186 -29.52 -8.00 -24.51
N LEU A 187 -30.22 -8.93 -23.84
CA LEU A 187 -29.62 -9.71 -22.75
C LEU A 187 -28.44 -10.58 -23.24
N GLU A 188 -28.56 -11.15 -24.43
CA GLU A 188 -27.51 -11.97 -25.05
C GLU A 188 -26.24 -11.15 -25.33
N GLU A 189 -26.38 -9.87 -25.64
CA GLU A 189 -25.24 -8.96 -25.83
C GLU A 189 -24.54 -8.63 -24.52
N ILE A 190 -25.31 -8.50 -23.43
CA ILE A 190 -24.75 -8.33 -22.08
C ILE A 190 -23.98 -9.59 -21.68
N GLU A 191 -24.52 -10.79 -21.92
CA GLU A 191 -23.84 -12.06 -21.65
C GLU A 191 -22.55 -12.20 -22.47
N ARG A 192 -22.60 -11.86 -23.77
CA ARG A 192 -21.42 -11.86 -24.63
C ARG A 192 -20.38 -10.85 -24.14
N PHE A 193 -20.80 -9.63 -23.79
CA PHE A 193 -19.88 -8.61 -23.28
C PHE A 193 -19.18 -9.07 -22.00
N PHE A 194 -19.90 -9.73 -21.10
CA PHE A 194 -19.31 -10.29 -19.88
C PHE A 194 -18.20 -11.31 -20.21
N ALA A 195 -18.45 -12.22 -21.15
CA ALA A 195 -17.44 -13.17 -21.61
C ALA A 195 -16.24 -12.49 -22.29
N ASP A 196 -16.51 -11.52 -23.18
CA ASP A 196 -15.47 -10.75 -23.88
C ASP A 196 -14.61 -9.94 -22.90
N TYR A 197 -15.22 -9.37 -21.85
CA TYR A 197 -14.54 -8.65 -20.79
C TYR A 197 -13.59 -9.57 -20.02
N MET A 198 -14.04 -10.76 -19.61
CA MET A 198 -13.21 -11.74 -18.91
C MET A 198 -12.00 -12.21 -19.72
N ILE A 199 -12.14 -12.31 -21.04
CA ILE A 199 -11.06 -12.74 -21.93
C ILE A 199 -10.07 -11.59 -22.22
N SER A 200 -10.59 -10.37 -22.33
CA SER A 200 -9.85 -9.21 -22.82
C SER A 200 -9.34 -8.28 -21.73
N ASP A 201 -9.55 -8.61 -20.45
CA ASP A 201 -8.96 -7.85 -19.33
C ASP A 201 -7.43 -7.99 -19.32
N THR A 202 -6.77 -6.97 -19.87
CA THR A 202 -5.31 -6.89 -19.98
C THR A 202 -4.68 -5.97 -18.95
N LEU A 203 -5.45 -5.38 -18.02
CA LEU A 203 -4.99 -4.34 -17.09
C LEU A 203 -3.77 -4.78 -16.28
N GLY A 204 -3.85 -5.94 -15.63
CA GLY A 204 -2.74 -6.49 -14.84
C GLY A 204 -1.51 -6.84 -15.68
N THR A 205 -1.72 -7.27 -16.93
CA THR A 205 -0.63 -7.59 -17.86
C THR A 205 0.10 -6.33 -18.31
N ILE A 206 -0.63 -5.27 -18.63
CA ILE A 206 -0.08 -3.96 -19.01
C ILE A 206 0.70 -3.35 -17.84
N SER A 207 0.13 -3.39 -16.62
CA SER A 207 0.80 -2.91 -15.40
C SER A 207 2.11 -3.66 -15.13
N THR A 208 2.09 -4.99 -15.27
CA THR A 208 3.31 -5.81 -15.14
C THR A 208 4.35 -5.47 -16.20
N ALA A 209 3.93 -5.29 -17.46
CA ALA A 209 4.83 -4.90 -18.53
C ALA A 209 5.45 -3.51 -18.28
N HIS A 210 4.66 -2.55 -17.82
CA HIS A 210 5.13 -1.21 -17.47
C HIS A 210 6.22 -1.27 -16.40
N LEU A 211 6.00 -2.04 -15.33
CA LEU A 211 6.97 -2.21 -14.25
C LEU A 211 8.30 -2.81 -14.75
N ILE A 212 8.25 -3.77 -15.67
CA ILE A 212 9.45 -4.41 -16.23
C ILE A 212 10.21 -3.46 -17.15
N HIS A 213 9.52 -2.76 -18.05
CA HIS A 213 10.18 -1.79 -18.93
C HIS A 213 10.73 -0.60 -18.15
N ALA A 214 10.01 -0.11 -17.14
CA ALA A 214 10.49 0.99 -16.29
C ALA A 214 11.74 0.61 -15.46
N ASP A 215 11.90 -0.66 -15.10
CA ASP A 215 13.11 -1.17 -14.43
C ASP A 215 14.30 -1.33 -15.40
N ARG A 216 14.03 -1.68 -16.66
CA ARG A 216 15.05 -2.02 -17.66
C ARG A 216 15.54 -0.83 -18.47
N GLU A 217 14.66 0.10 -18.81
CA GLU A 217 14.96 1.24 -19.67
C GLU A 217 15.72 2.35 -18.90
N PRO A 218 16.74 2.99 -19.50
CA PRO A 218 17.51 4.04 -18.83
C PRO A 218 16.66 5.23 -18.36
N GLU A 219 15.66 5.61 -19.15
CA GLU A 219 14.73 6.71 -18.88
C GLU A 219 13.57 6.30 -17.97
N LYS A 220 13.50 5.04 -17.55
CA LYS A 220 12.44 4.49 -16.68
C LYS A 220 11.04 4.75 -17.26
N ALA A 221 10.16 5.35 -16.46
CA ALA A 221 8.78 5.68 -16.84
C ALA A 221 8.68 6.75 -17.95
N LEU A 222 9.76 7.51 -18.23
CA LEU A 222 9.80 8.45 -19.36
C LEU A 222 10.07 7.76 -20.69
N SER A 223 10.47 6.48 -20.68
CA SER A 223 10.75 5.76 -21.92
C SER A 223 9.50 5.69 -22.81
N PRO A 224 9.64 5.75 -24.15
CA PRO A 224 8.49 5.69 -25.06
C PRO A 224 7.59 4.47 -24.85
N LYS A 225 8.19 3.32 -24.51
CA LYS A 225 7.46 2.08 -24.17
C LYS A 225 6.59 2.25 -22.93
N CYS A 226 7.11 2.88 -21.89
CA CYS A 226 6.37 3.14 -20.66
C CYS A 226 5.22 4.14 -20.88
N LEU A 227 5.45 5.20 -21.67
CA LEU A 227 4.42 6.17 -22.01
C LEU A 227 3.27 5.54 -22.83
N GLU A 228 3.61 4.66 -23.79
CA GLU A 228 2.61 3.89 -24.54
C GLU A 228 1.85 2.92 -23.63
N LEU A 229 2.54 2.24 -22.71
CA LEU A 229 1.90 1.36 -21.72
C LEU A 229 1.02 2.11 -20.73
N ALA A 230 1.38 3.34 -20.34
CA ALA A 230 0.53 4.20 -19.51
C ALA A 230 -0.77 4.55 -20.26
N THR A 231 -0.67 4.82 -21.56
CA THR A 231 -1.83 5.07 -22.43
C THR A 231 -2.75 3.84 -22.51
N LEU A 232 -2.17 2.67 -22.77
CA LEU A 232 -2.91 1.41 -22.81
C LEU A 232 -3.54 1.07 -21.45
N HIS A 233 -2.87 1.39 -20.34
CA HIS A 233 -3.40 1.18 -19.00
C HIS A 233 -4.63 2.03 -18.74
N SER A 234 -4.60 3.32 -19.10
CA SER A 234 -5.79 4.19 -19.02
C SER A 234 -6.95 3.63 -19.85
N MET A 235 -6.69 3.16 -21.07
CA MET A 235 -7.70 2.51 -21.90
C MET A 235 -8.27 1.24 -21.24
N ALA A 236 -7.42 0.43 -20.61
CA ALA A 236 -7.83 -0.81 -19.94
C ALA A 236 -8.71 -0.54 -18.71
N VAL A 237 -8.44 0.52 -17.95
CA VAL A 237 -9.29 0.93 -16.81
C VAL A 237 -10.70 1.30 -17.29
N ASP A 238 -10.80 2.01 -18.42
CA ASP A 238 -12.07 2.42 -18.99
C ASP A 238 -12.75 1.34 -19.85
N PHE A 239 -12.16 0.15 -19.98
CA PHE A 239 -12.71 -0.92 -20.83
C PHE A 239 -14.13 -1.32 -20.40
N ALA A 240 -14.37 -1.44 -19.08
CA ALA A 240 -15.69 -1.76 -18.54
C ALA A 240 -16.76 -0.72 -18.89
N LYS A 241 -16.37 0.54 -19.10
CA LYS A 241 -17.27 1.66 -19.42
C LYS A 241 -17.44 1.87 -20.94
N THR A 242 -16.37 1.65 -21.69
CA THR A 242 -16.30 2.00 -23.12
C THR A 242 -16.59 0.82 -24.04
N GLY A 243 -16.42 -0.40 -23.54
CA GLY A 243 -16.51 -1.64 -24.32
C GLY A 243 -15.36 -1.84 -25.32
N ALA A 244 -14.30 -1.03 -25.25
CA ALA A 244 -13.14 -1.09 -26.12
C ALA A 244 -11.92 -1.69 -25.39
N PRO A 245 -11.44 -2.90 -25.77
CA PRO A 245 -10.32 -3.53 -25.09
C PRO A 245 -8.98 -2.83 -25.42
N ALA A 246 -8.08 -2.79 -24.44
CA ALA A 246 -6.71 -2.34 -24.65
C ALA A 246 -5.85 -3.48 -25.19
N GLU A 247 -5.47 -3.40 -26.46
CA GLU A 247 -4.60 -4.38 -27.10
C GLU A 247 -3.13 -3.98 -26.96
N MET A 248 -2.38 -4.71 -26.12
CA MET A 248 -0.95 -4.47 -25.96
C MET A 248 -0.15 -5.06 -27.15
N PRO A 249 0.62 -4.22 -27.88
CA PRO A 249 1.46 -4.67 -28.99
C PRO A 249 2.47 -5.73 -28.57
N ARG A 250 2.80 -6.65 -29.49
CA ARG A 250 3.78 -7.72 -29.22
C ARG A 250 5.16 -7.18 -28.83
N ALA A 251 5.53 -6.00 -29.31
CA ALA A 251 6.80 -5.35 -28.97
C ALA A 251 6.88 -4.91 -27.50
N LEU A 252 5.73 -4.60 -26.87
CA LEU A 252 5.66 -4.20 -25.47
C LEU A 252 5.57 -5.41 -24.52
N LYS A 253 5.36 -6.63 -25.02
CA LYS A 253 5.32 -7.85 -24.19
C LYS A 253 6.72 -8.21 -23.69
N PRO A 254 6.97 -8.21 -22.37
CA PRO A 254 8.28 -8.58 -21.83
C PRO A 254 8.59 -10.05 -22.09
N ARG A 255 9.86 -10.34 -22.39
CA ARG A 255 10.37 -11.72 -22.60
C ARG A 255 11.17 -12.23 -21.39
N GLU A 256 11.74 -11.32 -20.63
CA GLU A 256 12.53 -11.59 -19.43
C GLU A 256 11.96 -10.76 -18.28
N PHE A 257 12.06 -11.30 -17.06
CA PHE A 257 11.49 -10.69 -15.87
C PHE A 257 12.60 -10.32 -14.87
N PRO A 258 12.47 -9.23 -14.11
CA PRO A 258 13.44 -8.91 -13.08
C PRO A 258 13.38 -9.95 -11.94
N ASP A 259 14.53 -10.18 -11.30
CA ASP A 259 14.71 -11.13 -10.20
C ASP A 259 13.74 -10.90 -9.04
N PHE A 260 13.42 -9.65 -8.72
CA PHE A 260 12.47 -9.32 -7.63
C PHE A 260 11.03 -9.79 -7.88
N MET A 261 10.67 -10.20 -9.10
CA MET A 261 9.34 -10.76 -9.40
C MET A 261 9.23 -12.27 -9.15
N GLU A 262 10.34 -12.96 -8.85
CA GLU A 262 10.35 -14.39 -8.49
C GLU A 262 9.66 -15.31 -9.52
N ARG A 263 9.75 -14.97 -10.82
CA ARG A 263 9.17 -15.75 -11.93
C ARG A 263 10.11 -16.88 -12.37
N TRP A 264 10.36 -17.84 -11.48
CA TRP A 264 11.35 -18.93 -11.67
C TRP A 264 11.15 -19.78 -12.93
N GLU A 265 9.91 -19.88 -13.44
CA GLU A 265 9.58 -20.61 -14.67
C GLU A 265 9.86 -19.84 -15.97
N LYS A 266 10.27 -18.57 -15.86
CA LYS A 266 10.53 -17.67 -17.00
C LYS A 266 11.99 -17.20 -17.00
N PRO A 267 12.53 -16.79 -18.16
CA PRO A 267 13.82 -16.12 -18.20
C PRO A 267 13.84 -14.89 -17.29
N MET A 268 14.90 -14.74 -16.49
CA MET A 268 15.04 -13.64 -15.55
C MET A 268 16.37 -12.91 -15.69
N TYR A 269 16.39 -11.64 -15.28
CA TYR A 269 17.59 -10.82 -15.19
C TYR A 269 17.72 -10.18 -13.81
N ILE A 270 18.96 -9.83 -13.42
CA ILE A 270 19.21 -9.12 -12.16
C ILE A 270 18.87 -7.65 -12.34
N SER A 271 17.79 -7.17 -11.71
CA SER A 271 17.41 -5.76 -11.74
C SER A 271 18.50 -4.90 -11.09
N ARG A 272 18.96 -3.88 -11.80
CA ARG A 272 19.93 -2.90 -11.27
C ARG A 272 19.24 -1.71 -10.59
N GLY A 273 17.91 -1.62 -10.69
CA GLY A 273 17.10 -0.56 -10.09
C GLY A 273 16.97 -0.71 -8.57
N GLU A 274 16.29 0.27 -7.97
CA GLU A 274 16.11 0.33 -6.52
C GLU A 274 15.26 -0.84 -5.98
N LEU A 275 14.28 -1.32 -6.77
CA LEU A 275 13.46 -2.48 -6.40
C LEU A 275 14.30 -3.77 -6.30
N GLY A 276 15.15 -4.03 -7.30
CA GLY A 276 16.06 -5.18 -7.28
C GLY A 276 17.09 -5.11 -6.14
N LYS A 277 17.64 -3.92 -5.88
CA LYS A 277 18.56 -3.72 -4.74
C LYS A 277 17.88 -3.99 -3.41
N LEU A 278 16.67 -3.45 -3.21
CA LEU A 278 15.89 -3.66 -2.00
C LEU A 278 15.56 -5.14 -1.80
N TYR A 279 15.05 -5.80 -2.84
CA TYR A 279 14.74 -7.23 -2.84
C TYR A 279 15.93 -8.08 -2.38
N ARG A 280 17.11 -7.89 -3.00
CA ARG A 280 18.32 -8.64 -2.64
C ARG A 280 18.82 -8.30 -1.24
N ALA A 281 18.73 -7.03 -0.82
CA ALA A 281 19.08 -6.63 0.55
C ALA A 281 18.18 -7.32 1.58
N THR A 282 16.87 -7.43 1.31
CA THR A 282 15.92 -8.16 2.16
C THR A 282 16.27 -9.65 2.24
N ILE A 283 16.61 -10.30 1.12
CA ILE A 283 17.05 -11.70 1.12
C ILE A 283 18.33 -11.90 1.93
N GLN A 284 19.33 -11.04 1.73
CA GLN A 284 20.57 -11.09 2.48
C GLN A 284 20.35 -10.88 3.98
N PHE A 285 19.45 -9.96 4.34
CA PHE A 285 19.06 -9.74 5.73
C PHE A 285 18.45 -11.01 6.33
N ILE A 286 17.44 -11.60 5.68
CA ILE A 286 16.80 -12.85 6.11
C ILE A 286 17.83 -13.97 6.28
N HIS A 287 18.79 -14.11 5.36
CA HIS A 287 19.83 -15.14 5.46
C HIS A 287 20.76 -14.92 6.66
N LYS A 288 21.06 -13.67 7.02
CA LYS A 288 21.88 -13.34 8.19
C LYS A 288 21.14 -13.49 9.51
N THR A 289 19.84 -13.20 9.54
CA THR A 289 19.02 -13.24 10.77
C THR A 289 18.32 -14.55 11.01
N LYS A 290 18.36 -15.52 10.07
CA LYS A 290 17.95 -16.90 10.35
C LYS A 290 18.68 -17.36 11.61
N PRO A 291 17.96 -17.70 12.70
CA PRO A 291 18.61 -18.16 13.91
C PRO A 291 19.42 -19.40 13.56
N THR A 292 20.69 -19.41 13.95
CA THR A 292 21.46 -20.64 14.02
C THR A 292 20.62 -21.63 14.80
N THR A 293 20.46 -22.83 14.27
CA THR A 293 19.66 -23.95 14.79
C THR A 293 19.83 -24.19 16.30
N ASP A 294 20.93 -23.70 16.88
CA ASP A 294 21.24 -23.75 18.31
C ASP A 294 20.31 -22.93 19.23
N LEU A 295 19.75 -21.80 18.81
CA LEU A 295 18.92 -20.96 19.70
C LEU A 295 17.49 -21.52 19.85
N SER A 296 16.89 -22.00 18.75
CA SER A 296 15.59 -22.67 18.78
C SER A 296 15.66 -24.00 19.53
N ASN A 297 16.78 -24.73 19.39
CA ASN A 297 16.99 -26.00 20.09
C ASN A 297 17.21 -25.83 21.61
N LYS A 298 17.80 -24.70 22.04
CA LYS A 298 17.99 -24.40 23.48
C LYS A 298 16.71 -23.97 24.20
N ILE A 299 15.82 -23.25 23.52
CA ILE A 299 14.56 -22.79 24.13
C ILE A 299 13.55 -23.94 24.25
N SER A 300 13.62 -24.94 23.36
CA SER A 300 12.66 -26.05 23.32
C SER A 300 12.79 -27.07 24.47
N SER A 301 13.89 -27.12 25.21
CA SER A 301 14.05 -28.11 26.29
C SER A 301 13.41 -27.70 27.62
N ASP A 302 13.23 -26.39 27.88
CA ASP A 302 12.70 -25.84 29.15
C ASP A 302 11.57 -24.81 28.93
N ALA A 303 10.82 -24.90 27.83
CA ALA A 303 9.77 -23.94 27.44
C ALA A 303 8.52 -23.89 28.36
N PHE A 304 8.53 -24.59 29.50
CA PHE A 304 7.40 -24.60 30.42
C PHE A 304 7.56 -23.46 31.43
N ASP A 305 6.72 -22.44 31.32
CA ASP A 305 6.69 -21.33 32.27
C ASP A 305 6.05 -21.78 33.59
N HIS A 306 6.89 -22.00 34.60
CA HIS A 306 6.47 -22.41 35.93
C HIS A 306 5.69 -21.31 36.67
N ASP A 307 5.79 -20.05 36.29
CA ASP A 307 5.05 -18.94 36.90
C ASP A 307 3.56 -18.94 36.49
N LEU A 308 3.20 -19.68 35.42
CA LEU A 308 1.81 -19.91 35.02
C LEU A 308 1.12 -21.01 35.86
N LEU A 309 1.85 -21.68 36.76
CA LEU A 309 1.27 -22.65 37.69
C LEU A 309 0.52 -21.90 38.80
N VAL A 310 -0.81 -22.03 38.78
CA VAL A 310 -1.68 -21.45 39.82
C VAL A 310 -1.82 -22.44 40.98
N ASP A 311 -1.87 -21.91 42.21
CA ASP A 311 -2.13 -22.69 43.42
C ASP A 311 -3.41 -23.54 43.27
N GLY A 312 -3.28 -24.86 43.46
CA GLY A 312 -4.36 -25.84 43.26
C GLY A 312 -4.38 -26.53 41.88
N TYR A 313 -3.44 -26.23 40.98
CA TYR A 313 -3.29 -26.95 39.71
C TYR A 313 -3.06 -28.47 39.91
N GLU A 314 -2.24 -28.84 40.89
CA GLU A 314 -1.99 -30.26 41.20
C GLU A 314 -3.23 -30.99 41.72
N ASP A 315 -4.03 -30.33 42.56
CA ASP A 315 -5.25 -30.92 43.12
C ASP A 315 -6.30 -31.12 42.05
N SER A 316 -6.42 -30.18 41.12
CA SER A 316 -7.29 -30.28 39.93
C SER A 316 -6.85 -31.42 39.00
N SER A 317 -5.54 -31.61 38.81
CA SER A 317 -4.96 -32.70 38.02
C SER A 317 -5.17 -34.07 38.68
N LYS A 318 -5.02 -34.16 40.01
CA LYS A 318 -5.35 -35.35 40.81
C LYS A 318 -6.85 -35.67 40.75
N LEU A 319 -7.72 -34.66 40.83
CA LEU A 319 -9.18 -34.81 40.73
C LEU A 319 -9.59 -35.37 39.35
N LEU A 320 -8.98 -34.87 38.26
CA LEU A 320 -9.20 -35.32 36.88
C LEU A 320 -8.70 -36.75 36.64
N LYS A 321 -7.55 -37.13 37.22
CA LYS A 321 -7.05 -38.52 37.16
C LYS A 321 -7.96 -39.46 37.95
N ALA A 322 -8.48 -39.04 39.11
CA ALA A 322 -9.43 -39.80 39.90
C ALA A 322 -10.79 -39.98 39.21
N THR A 323 -11.30 -38.95 38.52
CA THR A 323 -12.55 -39.05 37.74
C THR A 323 -12.41 -39.86 36.46
N LYS A 324 -11.24 -39.84 35.80
CA LYS A 324 -10.96 -40.79 34.71
C LYS A 324 -10.98 -42.23 35.22
N HIS A 325 -10.31 -42.53 36.33
CA HIS A 325 -10.33 -43.90 36.87
C HIS A 325 -11.76 -44.36 37.27
N SER A 326 -12.60 -43.47 37.82
CA SER A 326 -13.98 -43.84 38.18
C SER A 326 -14.92 -44.01 36.98
N THR A 327 -14.70 -43.27 35.88
CA THR A 327 -15.47 -43.45 34.64
C THR A 327 -15.08 -44.74 33.90
N TRP A 328 -13.80 -45.13 33.90
CA TRP A 328 -13.37 -46.41 33.30
C TRP A 328 -13.87 -47.64 34.08
N ILE A 329 -14.06 -47.55 35.40
CA ILE A 329 -14.60 -48.65 36.22
C ILE A 329 -16.11 -48.83 36.01
N LYS A 330 -16.88 -47.74 35.80
CA LYS A 330 -18.33 -47.83 35.54
C LYS A 330 -18.70 -48.43 34.19
N TRP A 331 -17.84 -48.34 33.17
CA TRP A 331 -18.09 -48.92 31.85
C TRP A 331 -17.73 -50.42 31.73
N ARG A 332 -17.18 -51.05 32.77
CA ARG A 332 -16.90 -52.50 32.80
C ARG A 332 -17.95 -53.34 33.56
N GLN A 333 -19.00 -52.72 34.07
CA GLN A 333 -20.09 -53.39 34.82
C GLN A 333 -21.47 -53.26 34.16
N CYS A 334 -21.55 -52.90 32.87
CA CYS A 334 -22.76 -53.06 32.06
C CYS A 334 -22.52 -54.04 30.92
#